data_AF-A0A645J5P6-F1
#
_entry.id   AF-A0A645J5P6-F1
#
_cell.length_a   1.000
_cell.length_b   1.000
_cell.length_c   1.000
_cell.angle_alpha   90.00
_cell.angle_beta   90.00
_cell.angle_gamma   90.00
#
_symmetry.space_group_name_H-M   'P 1'
#
loop_
_entity.id
_entity.type
_entity.pdbx_description
1 polymer ?
#
loop_
_entity_poly.entity_id
_entity_poly.type
_entity_poly.pdbx_seq_one_letter_code
_entity_poly.pdbx_strand_id
1 'polypeptide(L)'
;MSLVTAGTILYDPGYVEPERNPIARHVAIPARDRVVQELGKDIFANSFFLGVLGQYFKTAIHKEHFYQALSERVAKFQAENRQAFDFGYSYQEGADA
;
A
#
# COMPACT_ATOMS: atom_id res chain seq x y z
N MET A 1 16.65 -20.26 12.84
CA MET A 1 15.95 -19.17 12.14
C MET A 1 16.98 -18.45 11.29
N SER A 2 16.88 -18.48 9.96
CA SER A 2 17.72 -17.62 9.13
C SER A 2 17.03 -16.25 9.04
N LEU A 3 17.79 -15.18 9.28
CA LEU A 3 17.29 -13.84 8.97
C LEU A 3 17.11 -13.72 7.46
N VAL A 4 16.06 -13.02 7.04
CA VAL A 4 15.82 -12.68 5.63
C VAL A 4 17.00 -11.83 5.13
N THR A 5 17.67 -12.29 4.09
CA THR A 5 18.84 -11.62 3.48
C THR A 5 18.49 -10.79 2.25
N ALA A 6 17.23 -10.85 1.80
CA ALA A 6 16.68 -10.07 0.71
C ALA A 6 15.19 -9.83 0.99
N GLY A 7 14.82 -8.57 1.22
CA GLY A 7 13.44 -8.16 1.50
C GLY A 7 13.09 -6.88 0.78
N THR A 8 11.80 -6.56 0.72
CA THR A 8 11.31 -5.30 0.16
C THR A 8 10.77 -4.42 1.27
N ILE A 9 11.24 -3.18 1.33
CA ILE A 9 10.72 -2.13 2.20
C ILE A 9 9.85 -1.22 1.36
N LEU A 10 8.55 -1.27 1.61
CA LEU A 10 7.60 -0.30 1.07
C LEU A 10 7.52 0.88 2.06
N TYR A 11 7.59 2.11 1.57
CA TYR A 11 7.45 3.28 2.42
C TYR A 11 6.77 4.43 1.67
N ASP A 12 6.13 5.32 2.42
CA ASP A 12 5.59 6.56 1.86
C ASP A 12 6.58 7.71 2.06
N PRO A 13 7.11 8.31 0.97
CA PRO A 13 8.06 9.42 1.07
C PRO A 13 7.45 10.68 1.71
N GLY A 14 6.12 10.80 1.77
CA GLY A 14 5.43 11.88 2.47
C GLY A 14 5.50 11.79 4.00
N TYR A 15 5.96 10.65 4.55
CA TYR A 15 6.06 10.41 5.99
C TYR A 15 7.43 9.89 6.45
N VAL A 16 8.14 9.15 5.60
CA VAL A 16 9.37 8.44 5.98
C VAL A 16 10.46 8.64 4.95
N GLU A 17 11.65 9.00 5.42
CA GLU A 17 12.89 8.93 4.64
C GLU A 17 13.75 7.80 5.22
N PRO A 18 13.81 6.62 4.57
CA PRO A 18 14.54 5.49 5.10
C PRO A 18 16.05 5.64 4.89
N GLU A 19 16.84 5.24 5.87
CA GLU A 19 18.27 4.99 5.66
C GLU A 19 18.44 3.91 4.60
N ARG A 20 19.25 4.20 3.57
CA ARG A 20 19.44 3.26 2.46
C ARG A 20 20.30 2.09 2.93
N ASN A 21 19.73 0.89 2.88
CA ASN A 21 20.45 -0.35 3.16
C ASN A 21 20.54 -1.20 1.88
N PRO A 22 21.75 -1.60 1.43
CA PRO A 22 21.90 -2.40 0.20
C PRO A 22 21.30 -3.82 0.28
N ILE A 23 20.95 -4.30 1.48
CA ILE A 23 20.41 -5.65 1.70
C ILE A 23 18.92 -5.73 1.32
N ALA A 24 18.20 -4.61 1.31
CA ALA A 24 16.78 -4.56 0.99
C ALA A 24 16.51 -3.74 -0.28
N ARG A 25 15.48 -4.13 -1.04
CA ARG A 25 14.91 -3.27 -2.08
C ARG A 25 14.00 -2.25 -1.41
N HIS A 26 14.26 -0.97 -1.62
CA HIS A 26 13.40 0.10 -1.14
C HIS A 26 12.47 0.55 -2.27
N VAL A 27 11.17 0.64 -1.98
CA VAL A 27 10.14 1.08 -2.93
C VAL A 27 9.35 2.21 -2.30
N ALA A 28 9.44 3.39 -2.91
CA ALA A 28 8.65 4.55 -2.53
C ALA A 28 7.24 4.43 -3.11
N ILE A 29 6.24 4.52 -2.25
CA ILE A 29 4.82 4.47 -2.57
C ILE A 29 4.19 5.78 -2.07
N PRO A 30 3.94 6.78 -2.93
CA PRO A 30 3.42 8.10 -2.53
C PRO A 30 1.93 8.03 -2.17
N ALA A 31 1.56 7.20 -1.19
CA ALA A 31 0.18 6.88 -0.87
C ALA A 31 -0.59 8.13 -0.43
N ARG A 32 -0.01 8.95 0.46
CA ARG A 32 -0.58 10.21 0.91
C ARG A 32 -0.96 11.11 -0.26
N ASP A 33 0.00 11.40 -1.13
CA ASP A 33 -0.21 12.34 -2.22
C ASP A 33 -1.25 11.81 -3.21
N ARG A 34 -1.18 10.52 -3.54
CA ARG A 34 -2.15 9.87 -4.43
C ARG A 34 -3.57 9.91 -3.89
N VAL A 35 -3.79 9.58 -2.62
CA VAL A 35 -5.15 9.60 -2.05
C VAL A 35 -5.66 11.01 -1.81
N VAL A 36 -4.79 11.98 -1.52
CA VAL A 36 -5.22 13.38 -1.40
C VAL A 36 -5.66 13.90 -2.77
N GLN A 37 -4.95 13.56 -3.85
CA GLN A 37 -5.33 13.93 -5.20
C GLN A 37 -6.65 13.27 -5.65
N GLU A 38 -6.84 11.98 -5.36
CA GLU A 38 -7.99 11.21 -5.85
C GLU A 38 -9.24 11.31 -4.94
N LEU A 39 -9.04 11.35 -3.61
CA LEU A 39 -10.11 11.25 -2.60
C LEU A 39 -10.21 12.48 -1.69
N GLY A 40 -9.30 13.44 -1.84
CA GLY A 40 -9.30 14.71 -1.09
C GLY A 40 -8.88 14.59 0.38
N LYS A 41 -8.57 13.40 0.88
CA LYS A 41 -8.21 13.17 2.30
C LYS A 41 -7.12 12.13 2.46
N ASP A 42 -6.12 12.45 3.27
CA ASP A 42 -4.98 11.59 3.59
C ASP A 42 -5.33 10.38 4.46
N ILE A 43 -6.45 10.42 5.19
CA ILE A 43 -6.93 9.32 6.05
C ILE A 43 -7.11 7.98 5.31
N PHE A 44 -7.20 8.01 3.98
CA PHE A 44 -7.34 6.82 3.13
C PHE A 44 -6.01 6.25 2.64
N ALA A 45 -4.87 6.86 2.98
CA ALA A 45 -3.54 6.45 2.52
C ALA A 45 -3.22 5.02 2.95
N ASN A 46 -3.64 4.62 4.17
CA ASN A 46 -3.44 3.26 4.66
C ASN A 46 -4.17 2.21 3.81
N SER A 47 -5.41 2.50 3.39
CA SER A 47 -6.19 1.59 2.55
C SER A 47 -5.59 1.47 1.16
N PHE A 48 -5.09 2.57 0.60
CA PHE A 48 -4.28 2.55 -0.62
C PHE A 48 -3.02 1.69 -0.45
N PHE A 49 -2.27 1.89 0.63
CA PHE A 49 -1.04 1.15 0.89
C PHE A 49 -1.30 -0.37 1.03
N LEU A 50 -2.40 -0.75 1.65
CA LEU A 50 -2.83 -2.15 1.76
C LEU A 50 -3.27 -2.73 0.41
N GLY A 51 -3.84 -1.90 -0.47
CA GLY A 51 -4.05 -2.25 -1.88
C GLY A 51 -2.74 -2.59 -2.59
N VAL A 52 -1.73 -1.72 -2.48
CA VAL A 52 -0.39 -1.95 -3.04
C VAL A 52 0.22 -3.24 -2.50
N LEU A 53 0.18 -3.41 -1.17
CA LEU A 53 0.66 -4.63 -0.51
C LEU A 53 -0.08 -5.88 -1.00
N GLY A 54 -1.36 -5.76 -1.35
CA GLY A 54 -2.15 -6.85 -1.93
C GLY A 54 -1.58 -7.39 -3.24
N GLN A 55 -0.88 -6.55 -4.03
CA GLN A 55 -0.23 -7.00 -5.25
C GLN A 55 0.99 -7.89 -4.96
N TYR A 56 1.71 -7.60 -3.88
CA TYR A 56 2.83 -8.41 -3.41
C TYR A 56 2.39 -9.79 -2.91
N PHE A 57 1.16 -9.88 -2.38
CA PHE A 57 0.60 -11.12 -1.87
C PHE A 57 -0.34 -11.83 -2.84
N LYS A 58 -0.51 -11.36 -4.08
CA LYS A 58 -1.51 -11.89 -5.03
C LYS A 58 -1.40 -13.40 -5.30
N THR A 59 -0.23 -13.99 -5.09
CA THR A 59 0.00 -15.45 -5.24
C THR A 59 -0.47 -16.26 -4.01
N ALA A 60 -0.63 -15.62 -2.86
CA ALA A 60 -0.98 -16.25 -1.59
C ALA A 60 -2.35 -15.80 -1.05
N ILE A 61 -2.78 -14.58 -1.37
CA ILE A 61 -4.01 -13.97 -0.87
C ILE A 61 -4.79 -13.38 -2.05
N HIS A 62 -6.02 -13.85 -2.23
CA HIS A 62 -6.93 -13.28 -3.22
C HIS A 62 -7.35 -11.86 -2.81
N LYS A 63 -7.40 -10.94 -3.79
CA LYS A 63 -7.72 -9.51 -3.59
C LYS A 63 -8.96 -9.31 -2.71
N GLU A 64 -10.07 -9.97 -3.07
CA GLU A 64 -11.35 -9.76 -2.38
C GLU A 64 -11.33 -10.29 -0.95
N HIS A 65 -10.60 -11.38 -0.66
CA HIS A 65 -10.44 -11.86 0.71
C HIS A 65 -9.58 -10.93 1.55
N PHE A 66 -8.56 -10.31 0.95
CA PHE A 66 -7.76 -9.30 1.63
C PHE A 66 -8.62 -8.08 1.99
N TYR A 67 -9.39 -7.56 1.03
CA TYR A 67 -10.29 -6.44 1.29
C TYR A 67 -11.38 -6.80 2.31
N GLN A 68 -11.95 -8.00 2.24
CA GLN A 68 -12.94 -8.46 3.21
C GLN A 68 -12.38 -8.38 4.64
N ALA A 69 -11.19 -8.95 4.87
CA ALA A 69 -10.54 -8.90 6.17
C ALA A 69 -10.26 -7.46 6.66
N LEU A 70 -9.91 -6.54 5.75
CA LEU A 70 -9.78 -5.11 6.04
C LEU A 70 -11.13 -4.51 6.46
N SER A 71 -12.18 -4.76 5.67
CA SER A 71 -13.51 -4.17 5.85
C SER A 71 -14.18 -4.58 7.16
N GLU A 72 -13.91 -5.79 7.65
CA GLU A 72 -14.37 -6.28 8.95
C GLU A 72 -13.75 -5.50 10.13
N ARG A 73 -12.59 -4.87 9.92
CA ARG A 73 -11.92 -4.04 10.94
C ARG A 73 -12.27 -2.55 10.82
N VAL A 74 -12.61 -2.07 9.61
CA VAL A 74 -12.85 -0.65 9.33
C VAL A 74 -14.34 -0.40 9.08
N ALA A 75 -15.04 0.07 10.11
CA ALA A 75 -16.49 0.30 10.07
C ALA A 75 -16.91 1.62 9.39
N LYS A 76 -16.01 2.61 9.26
CA LYS A 76 -16.33 3.94 8.72
C LYS A 76 -15.79 4.11 7.30
N PHE A 77 -16.49 4.89 6.49
CA PHE A 77 -16.04 5.25 5.13
C PHE A 77 -15.75 4.03 4.26
N GLN A 78 -16.61 3.01 4.30
CA GLN A 78 -16.35 1.74 3.60
C GLN A 78 -16.21 1.92 2.08
N ALA A 79 -17.01 2.81 1.48
CA ALA A 79 -16.93 3.09 0.05
C ALA A 79 -15.59 3.73 -0.33
N GLU A 80 -15.16 4.75 0.42
CA GLU A 80 -13.90 5.44 0.19
C GLU A 80 -12.69 4.55 0.48
N ASN A 81 -12.76 3.71 1.53
CA ASN A 81 -11.73 2.71 1.80
C ASN A 81 -11.65 1.65 0.70
N ARG A 82 -12.78 1.22 0.14
CA ARG A 82 -12.81 0.32 -1.02
C ARG A 82 -12.14 0.98 -2.22
N GLN A 83 -12.51 2.23 -2.53
CA GLN A 83 -11.94 2.98 -3.65
C GLN A 83 -10.43 3.16 -3.49
N ALA A 84 -9.97 3.55 -2.29
CA ALA A 84 -8.55 3.69 -1.97
C ALA A 84 -7.80 2.36 -2.13
N PHE A 85 -8.35 1.26 -1.60
CA PHE A 85 -7.77 -0.07 -1.73
C PHE A 85 -7.68 -0.51 -3.20
N ASP A 86 -8.76 -0.35 -3.97
CA ASP A 86 -8.78 -0.70 -5.39
C ASP A 86 -7.79 0.14 -6.20
N PHE A 87 -7.67 1.43 -5.87
CA PHE A 87 -6.68 2.33 -6.45
C PHE A 87 -5.26 1.85 -6.17
N GLY A 88 -4.94 1.53 -4.91
CA GLY A 88 -3.63 0.98 -4.53
C GLY A 88 -3.35 -0.39 -5.13
N TYR A 89 -4.36 -1.26 -5.25
CA TYR A 89 -4.20 -2.58 -5.86
C TYR A 89 -3.90 -2.51 -7.36
N SER A 90 -4.29 -1.41 -8.01
CA SER A 90 -4.03 -1.15 -9.43
C SER A 90 -2.78 -0.31 -9.66
N TYR A 91 -2.13 0.18 -8.59
CA TYR A 91 -0.97 1.05 -8.67
C TYR A 91 0.24 0.32 -9.25
N GLN A 92 0.89 0.91 -10.24
CA GLN A 92 2.14 0.38 -10.80
C GLN A 92 3.32 1.23 -10.32
N GLU A 93 4.31 0.57 -9.72
CA GLU A 93 5.57 1.20 -9.34
C GLU A 93 6.21 1.86 -10.56
N GLY A 94 6.62 3.13 -10.43
CA GLY A 94 7.32 3.85 -11.50
C GLY A 94 6.43 4.38 -12.62
N ALA A 95 5.10 4.43 -12.46
CA ALA A 95 4.18 5.02 -13.44
C ALA A 95 4.36 6.55 -13.65
N ASP A 96 5.22 7.21 -12.86
CA ASP A 96 5.58 8.64 -13.00
C ASP A 96 7.11 8.85 -13.08
N ALA A 97 7.85 7.94 -13.72
CA ALA A 97 9.28 8.12 -14.04
C ALA A 97 9.48 8.70 -15.45
#